data_AF-A0A2D6JQ88-F1
#
_entry.id   AF-A0A2D6JQ88-F1
#
_cell.length_a   1.000
_cell.length_b   1.000
_cell.length_c   1.000
_cell.angle_alpha   90.00
_cell.angle_beta   90.00
_cell.angle_gamma   90.00
#
_symmetry.space_group_name_H-M   'P 1'
#
loop_
_entity.id
_entity.type
_entity.pdbx_description
1 polymer ?
#
loop_
_entity_poly.entity_id
_entity_poly.type
_entity_poly.pdbx_seq_one_letter_code
_entity_poly.pdbx_strand_id
1 'polypeptide(L)'
;MADEPTVEAFMRHLQVCVEEARTIADRKEREQRLWQLESALQEAIIYKNRIEELQRHGIDPVRLIEPEPGLTPAPAPKKVEALMTGDDHCPVCKAVFEPDLEFCPACGAEK
;
A
#
# COMPACT_ATOMS: atom_id res chain seq x y z
N MET A 1 23.70 -4.27 -19.52
CA MET A 1 22.91 -3.32 -18.71
C MET A 1 22.77 -3.99 -17.37
N ALA A 2 23.42 -3.48 -16.33
CA ALA A 2 23.23 -4.02 -14.99
C ALA A 2 21.78 -3.73 -14.60
N ASP A 3 21.04 -4.76 -14.24
CA ASP A 3 19.65 -4.66 -13.81
C ASP A 3 19.63 -3.86 -12.51
N GLU A 4 19.25 -2.59 -12.59
CA GLU A 4 19.26 -1.70 -11.43
C GLU A 4 18.16 -2.16 -10.46
N PRO A 5 18.45 -2.32 -9.17
CA PRO A 5 17.51 -2.94 -8.24
C PRO A 5 16.23 -2.11 -8.11
N THR A 6 15.10 -2.68 -8.53
CA THR A 6 13.79 -2.01 -8.48
C THR A 6 13.12 -2.17 -7.12
N VAL A 7 12.08 -1.36 -6.87
CA VAL A 7 11.23 -1.48 -5.68
C VAL A 7 10.60 -2.89 -5.60
N GLU A 8 10.19 -3.46 -6.73
CA GLU A 8 9.64 -4.82 -6.79
C GLU A 8 10.69 -5.88 -6.45
N ALA A 9 11.95 -5.69 -6.89
CA ALA A 9 13.04 -6.57 -6.51
C ALA A 9 13.30 -6.52 -5.00
N PHE A 10 13.25 -5.32 -4.41
CA PHE A 10 13.35 -5.14 -2.96
C PHE A 10 12.17 -5.77 -2.20
N MET A 11 10.93 -5.59 -2.66
CA MET A 11 9.75 -6.21 -2.06
C MET A 11 9.85 -7.74 -2.06
N ARG A 12 10.27 -8.34 -3.19
CA ARG A 12 10.49 -9.80 -3.27
C ARG A 12 11.57 -10.26 -2.29
N HIS A 13 12.66 -9.51 -2.17
CA HIS A 13 13.70 -9.81 -1.19
C HIS A 13 13.17 -9.77 0.25
N LEU A 14 12.38 -8.74 0.61
CA LEU A 14 11.76 -8.65 1.93
C LEU A 14 10.83 -9.84 2.22
N GLN A 15 10.06 -10.29 1.23
CA GLN A 15 9.18 -11.47 1.37
C GLN A 15 10.00 -12.74 1.67
N VAL A 16 11.14 -12.94 1.02
CA VAL A 16 12.06 -14.05 1.33
C VAL A 16 12.59 -13.92 2.77
N CYS A 17 13.03 -12.73 3.17
CA CYS A 17 13.51 -12.50 4.53
C CYS A 17 12.44 -12.72 5.60
N VAL A 18 11.16 -12.45 5.30
CA VAL A 18 10.04 -12.76 6.22
C VAL A 18 9.96 -14.26 6.46
N GLU A 19 10.00 -15.07 5.39
CA GLU A 19 9.96 -16.53 5.49
C GLU A 19 11.18 -17.09 6.23
N GLU A 20 12.37 -16.56 5.98
CA GLU A 20 13.58 -16.90 6.74
C GLU A 20 13.43 -16.53 8.23
N ALA A 21 12.91 -15.35 8.54
CA ALA A 21 12.73 -14.88 9.92
C ALA A 21 11.76 -15.77 10.71
N ARG A 22 10.75 -16.38 10.06
CA ARG A 22 9.84 -17.34 10.72
C ARG A 22 10.56 -18.54 11.35
N THR A 23 11.76 -18.87 10.85
CA THR A 23 12.57 -20.00 11.33
C THR A 23 13.46 -19.68 12.53
N ILE A 24 13.56 -18.41 12.94
CA ILE A 24 14.34 -17.99 14.11
C ILE A 24 13.81 -18.69 15.36
N ALA A 25 14.69 -19.33 16.12
CA ALA A 25 14.30 -20.13 17.29
C ALA A 25 13.80 -19.26 18.46
N ASP A 26 14.54 -18.20 18.80
CA ASP A 26 14.15 -17.28 19.87
C ASP A 26 12.89 -16.50 19.47
N ARG A 27 11.85 -16.59 20.31
CA ARG A 27 10.56 -15.98 20.01
C ARG A 27 10.62 -14.47 19.93
N LYS A 28 11.35 -13.83 20.86
CA LYS A 28 11.39 -12.37 20.95
C LYS A 28 12.17 -11.78 19.78
N GLU A 29 13.29 -12.40 19.43
CA GLU A 29 14.08 -12.05 18.25
C GLU A 29 13.27 -12.23 16.96
N ARG A 30 12.58 -13.38 16.82
CA ARG A 30 11.70 -13.65 15.68
C ARG A 30 10.62 -12.59 15.52
N GLU A 31 9.88 -12.31 16.58
CA GLU A 31 8.81 -11.30 16.58
C GLU A 31 9.34 -9.91 16.22
N GLN A 32 10.47 -9.51 16.81
CA GLN A 32 11.10 -8.22 16.51
C GLN A 32 11.54 -8.13 15.04
N ARG A 33 12.15 -9.20 14.51
CA ARG A 33 12.63 -9.22 13.13
C ARG A 33 11.47 -9.20 12.13
N LEU A 34 10.42 -9.98 12.37
CA LEU A 34 9.21 -10.00 11.56
C LEU A 34 8.56 -8.61 11.52
N TRP A 35 8.40 -7.96 12.68
CA TRP A 35 7.80 -6.63 12.75
C TRP A 35 8.56 -5.59 11.89
N GLN A 36 9.89 -5.62 11.92
CA GLN A 36 10.71 -4.73 11.10
C GLN A 36 10.54 -4.99 9.61
N LEU A 37 10.56 -6.27 9.20
CA LEU A 37 10.45 -6.68 7.80
C LEU A 37 9.06 -6.38 7.23
N GLU A 38 8.00 -6.69 7.99
CA GLU A 38 6.62 -6.44 7.60
C GLU A 38 6.32 -4.93 7.51
N SER A 39 6.85 -4.14 8.45
CA SER A 39 6.78 -2.67 8.39
C SER A 39 7.47 -2.12 7.14
N ALA A 40 8.68 -2.59 6.84
CA ALA A 40 9.42 -2.16 5.64
C ALA A 40 8.70 -2.57 4.34
N LEU A 41 8.13 -3.78 4.29
CA LEU A 41 7.37 -4.25 3.13
C LEU A 41 6.11 -3.41 2.93
N GLN A 42 5.40 -3.06 4.01
CA GLN A 42 4.23 -2.20 3.95
C GLN A 42 4.60 -0.81 3.41
N GLU A 43 5.69 -0.19 3.89
CA GLU A 43 6.14 1.11 3.37
C GLU A 43 6.56 1.04 1.89
N ALA A 44 7.18 -0.05 1.46
CA ALA A 44 7.53 -0.27 0.05
C ALA A 44 6.29 -0.36 -0.85
N ILE A 45 5.22 -1.05 -0.39
CA ILE A 45 3.94 -1.12 -1.10
C ILE A 45 3.30 0.27 -1.19
N ILE A 46 3.26 1.01 -0.07
CA ILE A 46 2.70 2.37 -0.04
C ILE A 46 3.44 3.27 -1.02
N TYR A 47 4.78 3.21 -1.02
CA TYR A 47 5.60 3.97 -1.95
C TYR A 47 5.27 3.61 -3.40
N LYS A 48 5.27 2.32 -3.76
CA LYS A 48 4.95 1.86 -5.12
C LYS A 48 3.60 2.39 -5.59
N ASN A 49 2.55 2.21 -4.79
CA ASN A 49 1.21 2.67 -5.12
C ASN A 49 1.16 4.19 -5.32
N ARG A 50 1.87 4.95 -4.47
CA ARG A 50 1.93 6.42 -4.58
C ARG A 50 2.61 6.86 -5.87
N ILE A 51 3.71 6.23 -6.25
CA ILE A 51 4.42 6.50 -7.51
C ILE A 51 3.51 6.22 -8.70
N GLU A 52 2.87 5.04 -8.72
CA GLU A 52 1.96 4.64 -9.80
C GLU A 52 0.75 5.58 -9.93
N GLU A 53 0.19 6.04 -8.80
CA GLU A 53 -0.89 7.03 -8.79
C GLU A 53 -0.43 8.36 -9.39
N LEU A 54 0.70 8.91 -8.93
CA LEU A 54 1.24 10.18 -9.45
C LEU A 54 1.52 10.09 -10.95
N GLN A 55 2.11 9.00 -11.42
CA GLN A 55 2.36 8.74 -12.84
C GLN A 55 1.06 8.69 -13.65
N ARG A 56 0.00 8.07 -13.13
CA ARG A 56 -1.33 8.05 -13.77
C ARG A 56 -1.92 9.45 -13.96
N HIS A 57 -1.60 10.40 -13.06
CA HIS A 57 -1.99 11.81 -13.18
C HIS A 57 -0.99 12.68 -13.96
N GLY A 58 0.06 12.09 -14.53
CA GLY A 58 1.10 12.82 -15.27
C GLY A 58 2.01 13.68 -14.38
N ILE A 59 2.01 13.43 -13.07
CA ILE A 59 2.84 14.14 -12.10
C ILE A 59 4.17 13.38 -11.96
N ASP A 60 5.29 14.07 -12.18
CA ASP A 60 6.62 13.52 -11.93
C ASP A 60 6.81 13.30 -10.41
N PRO A 61 6.95 12.05 -9.95
CA PRO A 61 6.98 11.74 -8.53
C PRO A 61 8.35 11.99 -7.87
N VAL A 62 9.42 12.21 -8.66
CA VAL A 62 10.79 12.40 -8.15
C VAL A 62 11.16 13.88 -8.12
N ARG A 63 10.43 14.72 -8.86
CA ARG A 63 10.62 16.16 -8.83
C ARG A 63 10.02 16.73 -7.53
N LEU A 64 10.88 17.22 -6.63
CA LEU A 64 10.42 18.09 -5.54
C LEU A 64 9.82 19.34 -6.18
N ILE A 65 8.49 19.39 -6.25
CA ILE A 65 7.78 20.63 -6.56
C ILE A 65 7.80 21.44 -5.25
N GLU A 66 8.61 22.49 -5.22
CA GLU A 66 8.49 23.50 -4.17
C GLU A 66 7.05 24.02 -4.21
N PRO A 67 6.30 23.97 -3.09
CA PRO A 67 4.92 24.43 -3.10
C PRO A 67 4.89 25.89 -3.53
N GLU A 68 4.07 26.21 -4.54
CA GLU A 68 3.88 27.61 -4.93
C GLU A 68 3.40 28.39 -3.70
N PRO A 69 4.01 29.55 -3.37
CA PRO A 69 3.67 30.29 -2.17
C PRO A 69 2.19 30.72 -2.25
N GLY A 70 1.36 30.09 -1.42
CA GLY A 70 -0.08 30.35 -1.34
C GLY A 70 -1.00 29.16 -1.63
N LEU A 71 -0.48 28.03 -2.14
CA LEU A 71 -1.25 26.79 -2.25
C LEU A 71 -1.10 25.94 -0.98
N THR A 72 -2.22 25.59 -0.34
CA THR A 72 -2.19 24.57 0.73
C THR A 72 -1.83 23.23 0.12
N PRO A 73 -0.77 22.54 0.58
CA PRO A 73 -0.40 21.24 0.04
C PRO A 73 -1.57 20.26 0.23
N ALA A 74 -1.78 19.39 -0.76
CA ALA A 74 -2.73 18.30 -0.62
C ALA A 74 -2.36 17.49 0.65
N PRO A 75 -3.32 17.15 1.51
CA PRO A 75 -3.03 16.41 2.73
C PRO A 75 -2.31 15.11 2.36
N ALA A 76 -1.23 14.80 3.08
CA ALA A 76 -0.54 13.53 2.90
C ALA A 76 -1.57 12.40 3.11
N PRO A 77 -1.64 11.42 2.20
CA PRO A 77 -2.59 10.32 2.34
C PRO A 77 -2.30 9.62 3.67
N LYS A 78 -3.28 9.57 4.56
CA LYS A 78 -3.15 8.80 5.80
C LYS A 78 -2.97 7.34 5.41
N LYS A 79 -2.21 6.56 6.19
CA LYS A 79 -2.01 5.11 5.93
C LYS A 79 -3.31 4.36 5.62
N VAL A 80 -4.40 4.76 6.27
CA VAL A 80 -5.74 4.20 6.04
C VAL A 80 -6.28 4.55 4.65
N GLU A 81 -6.11 5.78 4.18
CA GLU A 81 -6.62 6.24 2.87
C GLU A 81 -5.85 5.62 1.70
N ALA A 82 -4.55 5.37 1.87
CA ALA A 82 -3.72 4.65 0.89
C ALA A 82 -4.06 3.15 0.78
N LEU A 83 -4.69 2.58 1.80
CA LEU A 83 -5.17 1.19 1.81
C LEU A 83 -6.63 1.07 1.32
N MET A 84 -7.38 2.17 1.26
CA MET A 84 -8.82 2.22 0.97
C MET A 84 -9.13 2.82 -0.40
N THR A 85 -8.15 2.84 -1.31
CA THR A 85 -8.33 3.38 -2.65
C THR A 85 -9.19 2.43 -3.49
N GLY A 86 -10.51 2.64 -3.54
CA GLY A 86 -11.37 2.06 -4.57
C GLY A 86 -12.70 1.42 -4.16
N ASP A 87 -13.02 1.32 -2.87
CA ASP A 87 -14.11 0.42 -2.45
C ASP A 87 -15.31 1.14 -1.80
N ASP A 88 -16.43 1.20 -2.53
CA ASP A 88 -17.74 1.52 -1.95
C ASP A 88 -18.15 0.40 -0.98
N HIS A 89 -18.56 0.74 0.24
CA HIS A 89 -18.95 -0.24 1.25
C HIS A 89 -20.48 -0.32 1.39
N CYS A 90 -21.01 -1.53 1.55
CA CYS A 90 -22.43 -1.76 1.74
C CYS A 90 -22.96 -1.08 3.02
N PRO A 91 -24.01 -0.25 2.96
CA PRO A 91 -24.53 0.45 4.12
C PRO A 91 -25.17 -0.50 5.16
N VAL A 92 -25.52 -1.73 4.74
CA VAL A 92 -26.19 -2.71 5.60
C VAL A 92 -25.20 -3.62 6.31
N CYS A 93 -24.29 -4.27 5.57
CA CYS A 93 -23.39 -5.27 6.14
C CYS A 93 -21.92 -4.84 6.21
N LYS A 94 -21.59 -3.65 5.66
CA LYS A 94 -20.23 -3.08 5.60
C LYS A 94 -19.21 -3.89 4.81
N ALA A 95 -19.65 -4.89 4.05
CA ALA A 95 -18.79 -5.55 3.07
C ALA A 95 -18.46 -4.59 1.92
N VAL A 96 -17.27 -4.73 1.35
CA VAL A 96 -16.87 -4.03 0.13
C VAL A 96 -17.77 -4.46 -1.03
N PHE A 97 -18.31 -3.50 -1.77
CA PHE A 97 -19.02 -3.77 -3.02
C PHE A 97 -18.03 -4.20 -4.09
N GLU A 98 -18.38 -5.24 -4.83
CA GLU A 98 -17.69 -5.51 -6.08
C GLU A 98 -18.09 -4.45 -7.12
N PRO A 99 -17.14 -3.94 -7.92
CA PRO A 99 -17.36 -2.83 -8.84
C PRO A 99 -18.40 -3.14 -9.92
N ASP A 100 -18.49 -4.40 -10.36
CA ASP A 100 -19.36 -4.84 -11.46
C ASP A 100 -20.74 -5.37 -11.01
N LEU A 101 -21.05 -5.33 -9.71
CA LEU A 101 -22.32 -5.82 -9.17
C LEU A 101 -23.20 -4.66 -8.68
N GLU A 102 -24.47 -4.63 -9.08
CA GLU A 102 -25.47 -3.65 -8.61
C GLU A 102 -26.07 -4.02 -7.24
N PHE A 103 -25.61 -5.11 -6.63
CA PHE A 103 -26.06 -5.59 -5.33
C PHE A 103 -24.89 -6.10 -4.49
N CYS A 104 -25.07 -6.17 -3.18
CA CYS A 104 -24.06 -6.62 -2.25
C CYS A 104 -23.99 -8.16 -2.25
N PRO A 105 -22.85 -8.78 -2.58
CA PRO A 105 -22.73 -10.24 -2.60
C PRO A 105 -22.83 -10.89 -1.21
N ALA A 106 -22.60 -10.13 -0.13
CA ALA A 106 -22.63 -10.64 1.24
C ALA A 106 -24.03 -10.63 1.87
N CYS A 107 -24.91 -9.70 1.49
CA CYS A 107 -26.24 -9.57 2.12
C CYS A 107 -27.41 -9.37 1.14
N GLY A 108 -27.13 -9.20 -0.16
CA GLY A 108 -28.16 -9.03 -1.19
C GLY A 108 -28.81 -7.64 -1.24
N ALA A 109 -28.33 -6.66 -0.46
CA ALA A 109 -28.82 -5.29 -0.53
C ALA A 109 -28.37 -4.62 -1.84
N GLU A 110 -29.29 -3.93 -2.51
CA GLU A 110 -29.00 -3.12 -3.70
C GLU A 110 -28.10 -1.93 -3.34
N LYS A 111 -27.26 -1.50 -4.29
CA LYS A 111 -26.37 -0.34 -4.13
C LYS A 111 -27.12 0.96 -3.85
#